data_AF-A0A3R7VQI5-F1
#
_entry.id   AF-A0A3R7VQI5-F1
#
_cell.length_a   1.000
_cell.length_b   1.000
_cell.length_c   1.000
_cell.angle_alpha   90.00
_cell.angle_beta   90.00
_cell.angle_gamma   90.00
#
_symmetry.space_group_name_H-M   'P 1'
#
loop_
_entity.id
_entity.type
_entity.pdbx_description
1 polymer ?
#
loop_
_entity_poly.entity_id
_entity_poly.type
_entity_poly.pdbx_seq_one_letter_code
_entity_poly.pdbx_strand_id
1 'polypeptide(L)' 'MKVIIDKEADAPIKDSEEIKPGVILDYDDENNLVGIEILNISRRVPSTVLTSVQLETA' A
#
# COMPACT_ATOMS: atom_id res chain seq x y z
N MET A 1 -10.43 -1.46 -9.46
CA MET A 1 -9.06 -1.97 -9.66
C MET A 1 -8.46 -2.17 -8.28
N LYS A 2 -8.23 -3.41 -7.85
CA LYS A 2 -7.46 -3.70 -6.64
C LYS A 2 -6.02 -3.82 -7.13
N VAL A 3 -5.21 -2.80 -6.88
CA VAL A 3 -3.77 -2.89 -7.14
C VAL A 3 -3.20 -3.65 -5.95
N ILE A 4 -2.88 -4.92 -6.15
CA ILE A 4 -2.12 -5.73 -5.18
C ILE A 4 -0.69 -5.65 -5.67
N ILE A 5 0.18 -4.97 -4.92
CA ILE A 5 1.63 -5.05 -5.12
C ILE A 5 2.13 -6.05 -4.11
N ASP A 6 1.90 -7.33 -4.40
CA ASP A 6 2.67 -8.41 -3.80
C ASP A 6 3.94 -8.52 -4.64
N LYS A 7 4.94 -7.72 -4.31
CA LYS A 7 6.30 -8.26 -4.45
C LYS A 7 6.39 -9.17 -3.25
N GLU A 8 6.44 -10.49 -3.44
CA GLU A 8 6.77 -11.44 -2.37
C GLU A 8 7.99 -10.88 -1.63
N ALA A 9 7.74 -10.16 -0.54
CA ALA A 9 8.69 -9.92 0.47
C ALA A 9 8.52 -11.16 1.33
N ASP A 10 9.54 -12.01 1.36
CA ASP A 10 9.66 -13.11 2.32
C ASP A 10 9.55 -12.65 3.80
N ALA A 11 9.38 -11.34 4.05
CA ALA A 11 9.12 -10.76 5.35
C ALA A 11 7.64 -10.93 5.73
N PRO A 12 7.32 -11.72 6.78
CA PRO A 12 5.96 -11.82 7.26
C PRO A 12 5.48 -10.47 7.80
N ILE A 13 4.30 -10.03 7.35
CA ILE A 13 3.63 -8.86 7.91
C ILE A 13 3.38 -9.14 9.40
N LYS A 14 3.93 -8.28 10.26
CA LYS A 14 3.81 -8.39 11.72
C LYS A 14 2.77 -7.44 12.27
N ASP A 15 2.69 -6.23 11.73
CA ASP A 15 1.80 -5.18 12.18
C ASP A 15 1.26 -4.35 11.01
N SER A 16 0.13 -3.68 11.22
CA SER A 16 -0.55 -2.84 10.24
C SER A 16 -1.07 -1.57 10.91
N GLU A 17 -0.73 -0.40 10.36
CA GLU A 17 -1.17 0.90 10.88
C GLU A 17 -2.03 1.67 9.86
N GLU A 18 -3.25 2.04 10.25
CA GLU A 18 -4.10 2.95 9.46
C GLU A 18 -3.75 4.42 9.77
N ILE A 19 -2.84 5.00 9.00
CA ILE A 19 -2.36 6.39 9.21
C ILE A 19 -3.39 7.45 8.78
N LYS A 20 -4.33 7.07 7.89
CA LYS A 20 -5.46 7.88 7.43
C LYS A 20 -6.59 6.93 7.03
N PRO A 21 -7.87 7.36 7.05
CA PRO A 21 -8.98 6.52 6.61
C PRO A 21 -8.68 5.86 5.25
N GLY A 22 -8.60 4.54 5.20
CA GLY A 22 -8.29 3.71 4.03
C GLY A 22 -6.87 3.84 3.48
N VAL A 23 -5.89 4.26 4.28
CA VAL A 23 -4.45 4.20 3.96
C VAL A 23 -3.76 3.42 5.08
N ILE A 24 -3.24 2.25 4.75
CA ILE A 24 -2.66 1.31 5.71
C ILE A 24 -1.19 1.06 5.33
N LEU A 25 -0.34 1.04 6.34
CA LEU A 25 1.08 0.70 6.24
C LEU A 25 1.31 -0.63 6.95
N ASP A 26 1.97 -1.58 6.29
CA ASP A 26 2.30 -2.87 6.87
C ASP A 26 3.79 -2.93 7.21
N TYR A 27 4.10 -3.43 8.39
CA TYR A 27 5.45 -3.52 8.93
C TYR A 27 5.86 -4.97 9.21
N ASP A 28 7.14 -5.28 9.02
CA ASP A 28 7.74 -6.52 9.49
C ASP A 28 8.10 -6.45 10.99
N ASP A 29 8.73 -7.49 11.51
CA ASP A 29 9.15 -7.58 12.92
C ASP A 29 10.34 -6.68 13.29
N GLU A 30 11.09 -6.20 12.30
CA GLU A 30 12.17 -5.21 12.44
C GLU A 30 11.66 -3.77 12.26
N ASN A 31 10.35 -3.58 12.10
CA ASN A 31 9.68 -2.30 11.90
C ASN A 31 10.05 -1.61 10.56
N ASN A 32 10.44 -2.40 9.55
CA ASN A 32 10.57 -1.93 8.17
C ASN A 32 9.20 -1.89 7.50
N LEU A 33 8.95 -0.88 6.67
CA LEU A 33 7.75 -0.81 5.85
C LEU A 33 7.83 -1.83 4.72
N VAL A 34 6.94 -2.82 4.72
CA VAL A 34 6.89 -3.91 3.73
C VAL A 34 5.65 -3.87 2.84
N GLY A 35 4.62 -3.11 3.23
CA GLY A 35 3.38 -2.98 2.44
C GLY A 35 2.73 -1.62 2.57
N ILE A 36 2.03 -1.20 1.50
CA ILE A 36 1.16 -0.02 1.47
C ILE A 36 -0.17 -0.41 0.83
N GLU A 37 -1.26 -0.22 1.56
CA GLU A 37 -2.61 -0.42 1.03
C GLU A 37 -3.38 0.90 0.95
N ILE A 38 -4.02 1.14 -0.19
CA ILE A 38 -4.95 2.27 -0.38
C ILE A 38 -6.34 1.72 -0.70
N LEU A 39 -7.18 1.66 0.32
CA LEU A 39 -8.53 1.13 0.22
C LEU A 39 -9.47 2.11 -0.50
N ASN A 40 -10.36 1.57 -1.32
CA ASN A 40 -11.40 2.32 -2.03
C ASN A 40 -10.87 3.49 -2.87
N ILE A 41 -9.66 3.39 -3.43
CA ILE A 41 -9.00 4.48 -4.18
C ILE A 41 -9.91 5.05 -5.29
N SER A 42 -10.67 4.20 -5.99
CA SER A 42 -11.61 4.61 -7.05
C SER A 42 -12.83 5.41 -6.57
N ARG A 43 -13.12 5.42 -5.27
CA ARG A 43 -14.16 6.27 -4.66
C ARG A 43 -13.59 7.60 -4.14
N ARG A 44 -12.27 7.65 -3.91
CA ARG A 44 -11.56 8.79 -3.31
C ARG A 44 -10.93 9.69 -4.36
N VAL A 45 -10.54 9.10 -5.49
CA VAL A 45 -9.95 9.80 -6.61
C VAL A 45 -10.83 9.56 -7.84
N PRO A 46 -11.21 10.62 -8.58
CA PRO A 46 -11.92 10.45 -9.83
C PRO A 46 -11.12 9.55 -10.77
N SER A 47 -11.79 8.63 -11.46
CA SER A 47 -11.15 7.67 -12.37
C SER A 47 -10.36 8.33 -13.51
N THR A 48 -10.64 9.59 -13.81
CA THR A 48 -9.92 10.41 -14.79
C THR A 48 -8.61 11.00 -14.28
N VAL A 49 -8.37 10.94 -12.97
CA VAL A 49 -7.23 11.61 -12.31
C VAL A 49 -6.14 10.62 -11.91
N LEU A 50 -6.48 9.39 -11.51
CA LEU A 50 -5.49 8.39 -11.12
C LEU A 50 -5.11 7.51 -12.32
N THR A 51 -4.15 8.00 -13.10
CA THR A 51 -3.72 7.40 -14.37
C THR A 51 -2.47 6.54 -14.26
N SER A 52 -1.60 6.81 -13.29
CA SER A 52 -0.37 6.03 -13.06
C SER A 52 0.00 5.98 -11.57
N VAL A 53 0.77 4.95 -11.21
CA VAL A 53 1.49 4.82 -9.93
C VAL A 53 2.94 4.54 -10.29
N GLN A 54 3.87 5.36 -9.78
CA GLN A 54 5.30 5.20 -10.01
C GLN A 54 5.98 4.78 -8.70
N LEU A 55 6.79 3.74 -8.79
CA LEU A 55 7.54 3.16 -7.69
C LEU A 55 8.99 3.13 -8.12
N GLU A 56 9.86 3.67 -7.28
CA GLU A 56 11.30 3.65 -7.51
C GLU A 56 11.95 2.94 -6.33
N THR A 57 12.79 1.97 -6.65
CA THR A 57 13.66 1.29 -5.70
C THR A 57 15.10 1.66 -6.02
N ALA A 58 15.94 1.82 -5.00
CA ALA A 58 17.37 2.09 -5.18
C ALA A 58 18.12 0.89 -5.78
#